data_AF-V5H6M6-F1
#
_entry.id   AF-V5H6M6-F1
#
_cell.length_a   1.000
_cell.length_b   1.000
_cell.length_c   1.000
_cell.angle_alpha   90.00
_cell.angle_beta   90.00
_cell.angle_gamma   90.00
#
_symmetry.space_group_name_H-M   'P 1'
#
loop_
_entity.id
_entity.type
_entity.pdbx_description
1 polymer ?
#
loop_
_entity_poly.entity_id
_entity_poly.type
_entity_poly.pdbx_seq_one_letter_code
_entity_poly.pdbx_strand_id
1 'polypeptide(L)'
;LFYFQLRAIIRNRTGIEDWILEKANFRRRNSDEKFVFPYDLGPWKNFFQVFNFSCHPIGDGVSWPVVKNCDQYTITREQLQQKNEKRLKAKIYSIVKPASGYWFPFKHGFKV
;
A
#
# COMPACT_ATOMS: atom_id res chain seq x y z
N LEU A 1 13.50 6.46 12.68
CA LEU A 1 12.30 7.12 12.14
C LEU A 1 12.64 8.08 11.00
N PHE A 2 13.52 9.06 11.23
CA PHE A 2 13.91 10.07 10.22
C PHE A 2 14.37 9.50 8.87
N TYR A 3 15.24 8.49 8.88
CA TYR A 3 15.68 7.80 7.66
C TYR A 3 14.51 7.25 6.82
N PHE A 4 13.50 6.65 7.47
CA PHE A 4 12.32 6.12 6.77
C PHE A 4 11.47 7.24 6.18
N GLN A 5 11.33 8.36 6.88
CA GLN A 5 10.58 9.52 6.39
C GLN A 5 11.26 10.18 5.19
N LEU A 6 12.59 10.38 5.24
CA LEU A 6 13.33 10.87 4.08
C LEU A 6 13.22 9.93 2.87
N ARG A 7 13.34 8.63 3.10
CA ARG A 7 13.18 7.61 2.05
C ARG A 7 11.78 7.62 1.44
N ALA A 8 10.75 7.82 2.25
CA ALA A 8 9.36 7.95 1.81
C ALA A 8 9.17 9.19 0.91
N ILE A 9 9.75 10.34 1.30
CA ILE A 9 9.71 11.59 0.52
C ILE A 9 10.39 11.41 -0.84
N ILE A 10 11.60 10.85 -0.88
CA ILE A 10 12.35 10.64 -2.14
C ILE A 10 11.58 9.76 -3.12
N ARG A 11 10.84 8.77 -2.60
CA ARG A 11 10.05 7.82 -3.40
C ARG A 11 8.62 8.29 -3.69
N ASN A 12 8.24 9.44 -3.14
CA ASN A 12 6.86 9.95 -3.11
C ASN A 12 5.83 8.89 -2.68
N ARG A 13 6.13 8.16 -1.60
CA ARG A 13 5.31 7.03 -1.14
C ARG A 13 5.12 7.07 0.36
N THR A 14 3.88 6.92 0.78
CA THR A 14 3.49 6.68 2.17
C THR A 14 3.62 5.20 2.52
N GLY A 15 3.65 4.88 3.83
CA GLY A 15 3.70 3.47 4.28
C GLY A 15 2.48 2.65 3.85
N ILE A 16 1.31 3.29 3.72
CA ILE A 16 0.08 2.65 3.22
C ILE A 16 0.25 2.29 1.74
N GLU A 17 0.80 3.20 0.94
CA GLU A 17 1.06 2.99 -0.49
C GLU A 17 2.13 1.92 -0.73
N ASP A 18 3.19 1.89 0.07
CA ASP A 18 4.20 0.83 0.01
C ASP A 18 3.55 -0.55 0.25
N TRP A 19 2.66 -0.68 1.23
CA TRP A 19 1.91 -1.92 1.45
C TRP A 19 1.00 -2.28 0.28
N ILE A 20 0.35 -1.30 -0.35
CA ILE A 20 -0.49 -1.53 -1.55
C ILE A 20 0.36 -2.03 -2.71
N LEU A 21 1.52 -1.41 -2.94
CA LEU A 21 2.45 -1.74 -4.01
C LEU A 21 3.06 -3.13 -3.81
N GLU A 22 3.41 -3.50 -2.58
CA GLU A 22 3.90 -4.84 -2.24
C GLU A 22 2.86 -5.91 -2.61
N LYS A 23 1.59 -5.71 -2.26
CA LYS A 23 0.50 -6.62 -2.67
C LYS A 23 0.28 -6.64 -4.18
N ALA A 24 0.38 -5.48 -4.84
CA ALA A 24 0.23 -5.37 -6.29
C ALA A 24 1.32 -6.14 -7.04
N ASN A 25 2.56 -6.07 -6.55
CA ASN A 25 3.69 -6.85 -7.05
C ASN A 25 3.55 -8.34 -6.75
N PHE A 26 3.10 -8.69 -5.54
CA PHE A 26 2.87 -10.08 -5.16
C PHE A 26 1.83 -10.75 -6.07
N ARG A 27 0.71 -10.07 -6.36
CA ARG A 27 -0.32 -10.58 -7.29
C ARG A 27 0.22 -10.81 -8.70
N ARG A 28 1.17 -10.00 -9.14
CA ARG A 28 1.79 -10.08 -10.46
C ARG A 28 3.12 -10.85 -10.48
N ARG A 29 3.53 -11.49 -9.39
CA ARG A 29 4.84 -12.18 -9.30
C ARG A 29 5.05 -13.25 -10.38
N ASN A 30 3.97 -13.88 -10.82
CA ASN A 30 3.98 -14.91 -11.88
C ASN A 30 3.66 -14.33 -13.28
N SER A 31 3.40 -13.03 -13.37
CA SER A 31 3.21 -12.29 -14.62
C SER A 31 4.48 -11.50 -14.92
N ASP A 32 4.72 -11.19 -16.20
CA ASP A 32 5.84 -10.32 -16.60
C ASP A 32 5.51 -8.82 -16.38
N GLU A 33 4.25 -8.51 -16.04
CA GLU A 33 3.80 -7.14 -15.82
C GLU A 33 4.19 -6.59 -14.44
N LYS A 34 4.92 -5.47 -14.41
CA LYS A 34 5.21 -4.71 -13.19
C LYS A 34 4.19 -3.59 -12.98
N PHE A 35 3.75 -3.41 -11.74
CA PHE A 35 2.89 -2.27 -11.41
C PHE A 35 3.73 -0.98 -11.38
N VAL A 36 3.37 -0.02 -12.22
CA VAL A 36 3.99 1.32 -12.24
C VAL A 36 3.30 2.19 -11.20
N PHE A 37 4.09 2.79 -10.31
CA PHE A 37 3.57 3.67 -9.27
C PHE A 37 3.27 5.07 -9.84
N PRO A 38 2.05 5.60 -9.69
CA PRO A 38 1.61 6.79 -10.42
C PRO A 38 2.24 8.09 -9.95
N TYR A 39 2.65 8.22 -8.68
CA TYR A 39 3.14 9.49 -8.11
C TYR A 39 4.67 9.61 -8.08
N ASP A 40 5.40 8.62 -8.59
CA ASP A 40 6.87 8.69 -8.64
C ASP A 40 7.35 9.48 -9.86
N LEU A 41 7.53 10.79 -9.69
CA LEU A 41 7.98 11.70 -10.76
C LEU A 41 9.51 11.75 -10.89
N GLY A 42 10.23 10.98 -10.08
CA GLY A 42 11.67 11.01 -9.94
C GLY A 42 12.14 11.69 -8.65
N PRO A 43 13.31 11.30 -8.14
CA PRO A 43 13.74 11.58 -6.76
C PRO A 43 13.83 13.08 -6.45
N TRP A 44 14.31 13.89 -7.40
CA TRP A 44 14.42 15.35 -7.24
C TRP A 44 13.06 16.04 -7.21
N LYS A 45 12.16 15.68 -8.14
CA LYS A 45 10.82 16.27 -8.20
C LYS A 45 10.00 15.91 -6.97
N ASN A 46 10.10 14.66 -6.53
CA ASN A 46 9.45 14.17 -5.31
C ASN A 46 9.97 14.92 -4.07
N PHE A 47 11.28 15.16 -3.98
CA PHE A 47 11.86 15.90 -2.87
C PHE A 47 11.37 17.35 -2.81
N PHE A 48 11.35 18.05 -3.95
CA PHE A 48 10.88 19.45 -4.02
C PHE A 48 9.38 19.63 -3.79
N GLN A 49 8.57 18.56 -3.85
CA GLN A 49 7.14 18.64 -3.46
C GLN A 49 6.97 18.91 -1.96
N VAL A 50 7.93 18.47 -1.14
CA VAL A 50 7.87 18.58 0.33
C VAL A 50 8.82 19.66 0.83
N PHE A 51 10.06 19.68 0.33
CA PHE A 51 11.07 20.66 0.70
C PHE A 51 11.17 21.75 -0.38
N ASN A 52 10.34 22.78 -0.25
CA ASN A 52 10.43 24.00 -1.04
C ASN A 52 10.81 25.21 -0.18
N PHE A 53 11.23 26.29 -0.83
CA PHE A 53 11.65 27.53 -0.17
C PHE A 53 10.52 28.16 0.67
N SER A 54 9.26 27.87 0.36
CA SER A 54 8.10 28.33 1.11
C SER A 54 7.78 27.51 2.37
N CYS A 55 8.50 26.40 2.63
CA CYS A 55 8.23 25.46 3.73
C CYS A 55 6.78 24.95 3.78
N HIS A 56 6.08 24.97 2.64
CA HIS A 56 4.69 24.53 2.50
C HIS A 56 4.60 23.46 1.43
N PRO A 57 3.98 22.30 1.66
CA PRO A 57 3.90 21.26 0.64
C PRO A 57 3.18 21.77 -0.62
N ILE A 58 3.66 21.35 -1.78
CA ILE A 58 3.05 21.71 -3.07
C ILE A 58 1.80 20.84 -3.31
N GLY A 59 0.67 21.49 -3.56
CA GLY A 59 -0.60 20.82 -3.92
C GLY A 59 -1.77 21.25 -3.04
N ASP A 60 -2.96 20.82 -3.43
CA ASP A 60 -4.23 21.04 -2.71
C ASP A 60 -4.56 19.89 -1.74
N GLY A 61 -3.75 18.82 -1.73
CA GLY A 61 -3.99 17.61 -0.95
C GLY A 61 -5.09 16.70 -1.52
N VAL A 62 -5.61 17.01 -2.70
CA VAL A 62 -6.67 16.26 -3.39
C VAL A 62 -6.17 15.71 -4.72
N SER A 63 -5.39 16.50 -5.45
CA SER A 63 -4.82 16.16 -6.75
C SER A 63 -3.30 16.22 -6.70
N TRP A 64 -2.66 15.16 -7.20
CA TRP A 64 -1.20 15.08 -7.27
C TRP A 64 -0.73 14.90 -8.71
N PRO A 65 0.42 15.46 -9.09
CA PRO A 65 1.00 15.19 -10.41
C PRO A 65 1.30 13.70 -10.59
N VAL A 66 0.88 13.13 -11.72
CA VAL A 66 1.04 11.71 -12.08
C VAL A 66 2.03 11.50 -13.22
N VAL A 67 2.67 10.33 -13.25
CA VAL A 67 3.54 9.88 -14.34
C VAL A 67 2.75 9.69 -15.63
N LYS A 68 3.42 9.85 -16.78
CA LYS A 68 2.83 9.58 -18.10
C LYS A 68 2.26 8.15 -18.14
N ASN A 69 1.06 7.98 -18.69
CA ASN A 69 0.30 6.72 -18.75
C ASN A 69 -0.34 6.26 -17.42
N CYS A 70 -0.32 7.09 -16.38
CA CYS A 70 -1.09 6.87 -15.16
C CYS A 70 -2.20 7.91 -15.00
N ASP A 71 -3.24 7.54 -14.25
CA ASP A 71 -4.34 8.43 -13.85
C ASP A 71 -4.35 8.60 -12.31
N GLN A 72 -5.09 9.60 -11.82
CA GLN A 72 -5.27 9.84 -10.36
C GLN A 72 -5.86 8.62 -9.63
N TYR A 73 -6.54 7.74 -10.37
CA TYR A 73 -7.27 6.60 -9.84
C TYR A 73 -6.52 5.28 -9.99
N THR A 74 -5.25 5.28 -10.42
CA THR A 74 -4.51 4.05 -10.74
C THR A 74 -4.39 3.16 -9.51
N ILE A 75 -4.08 3.75 -8.35
CA ILE A 75 -4.03 3.05 -7.07
C ILE A 75 -5.43 2.58 -6.65
N THR A 76 -6.47 3.40 -6.86
CA THR A 76 -7.85 3.04 -6.51
C THR A 76 -8.33 1.83 -7.31
N ARG A 77 -8.06 1.80 -8.61
CA ARG A 77 -8.36 0.66 -9.50
C ARG A 77 -7.63 -0.60 -9.05
N GLU A 78 -6.35 -0.47 -8.68
CA GLU A 78 -5.56 -1.56 -8.12
C GLU A 78 -6.16 -2.10 -6.80
N GLN A 79 -6.58 -1.22 -5.90
CA GLN A 79 -7.23 -1.63 -4.65
C GLN A 79 -8.56 -2.35 -4.88
N LEU A 80 -9.37 -1.94 -5.85
CA LEU A 80 -10.61 -2.63 -6.21
C LEU A 80 -10.33 -4.07 -6.65
N GLN A 81 -9.29 -4.29 -7.46
CA GLN A 81 -8.87 -5.62 -7.86
C GLN A 81 -8.37 -6.45 -6.67
N GLN A 82 -7.60 -5.85 -5.75
CA GLN A 82 -7.18 -6.53 -4.50
C GLN A 82 -8.38 -6.93 -3.63
N LYS A 83 -9.40 -6.08 -3.52
CA LYS A 83 -10.63 -6.39 -2.79
C LYS A 83 -11.43 -7.50 -3.47
N ASN A 84 -11.52 -7.50 -4.80
CA ASN A 84 -12.21 -8.55 -5.54
C ASN A 84 -11.54 -9.92 -5.30
N GLU A 85 -10.21 -9.98 -5.41
CA GLU A 85 -9.47 -11.21 -5.14
C GLU A 85 -9.69 -11.74 -3.71
N LYS A 86 -9.67 -10.84 -2.71
CA LYS A 86 -10.00 -11.20 -1.33
C LYS A 86 -11.43 -11.73 -1.19
N ARG A 87 -12.38 -11.13 -1.91
CA ARG A 87 -13.78 -11.58 -1.90
C ARG A 87 -13.94 -12.98 -2.50
N LEU A 88 -13.23 -13.28 -3.60
CA LEU A 88 -13.21 -14.62 -4.21
C LEU A 88 -12.62 -15.68 -3.28
N LYS A 89 -11.68 -15.30 -2.41
CA LYS A 89 -11.04 -16.19 -1.42
C LYS A 89 -11.74 -16.20 -0.07
N ALA A 90 -12.81 -15.43 0.11
CA ALA A 90 -13.54 -15.35 1.36
C ALA A 90 -14.25 -16.69 1.64
N LYS A 91 -14.17 -17.14 2.88
CA LYS A 91 -14.85 -18.34 3.36
C LYS A 91 -15.73 -17.98 4.54
N ILE A 92 -16.89 -18.63 4.64
CA ILE A 92 -17.77 -18.49 5.79
C ILE A 92 -17.21 -19.38 6.90
N TYR A 93 -17.01 -18.80 8.08
CA TYR A 93 -16.57 -19.52 9.27
C TYR A 93 -17.67 -19.49 10.33
N SER A 94 -17.91 -20.64 10.95
CA SER A 94 -18.80 -20.77 12.11
C SER A 94 -17.97 -20.92 13.38
N ILE A 95 -18.37 -20.20 14.44
CA ILE A 95 -17.75 -20.31 15.75
C ILE A 95 -18.25 -21.61 16.41
N VAL A 96 -17.37 -22.60 16.55
CA VAL A 96 -17.72 -23.91 17.14
C VAL A 96 -17.53 -23.92 18.66
N LYS A 97 -16.67 -23.06 19.20
CA LYS A 97 -16.29 -23.02 20.61
C LYS A 97 -16.17 -21.59 21.13
N PRO A 98 -16.52 -21.34 22.40
CA PRO A 98 -16.32 -20.02 23.02
C PRO A 98 -14.82 -19.69 23.17
N ALA A 99 -14.51 -18.40 23.24
CA ALA A 99 -13.15 -17.92 23.48
C ALA A 99 -12.68 -18.33 24.89
N SER A 100 -11.43 -18.79 25.00
CA SER A 100 -10.93 -19.44 26.22
C SER A 100 -10.57 -18.49 27.37
N GLY A 101 -10.27 -17.22 27.10
CA GLY A 101 -9.91 -16.21 28.11
C GLY A 101 -8.57 -16.40 28.84
N TYR A 102 -7.78 -17.43 28.54
CA TYR A 102 -6.48 -17.65 29.20
C TYR A 102 -5.41 -16.66 28.72
N TRP A 103 -4.57 -16.20 29.66
CA TRP A 103 -3.45 -15.29 29.38
C TRP A 103 -2.33 -15.95 28.56
N PHE A 104 -2.17 -17.28 28.68
CA PHE A 104 -1.26 -18.08 27.85
C PHE A 104 -2.02 -19.21 27.13
N PRO A 105 -2.38 -19.03 25.85
CA PRO A 105 -3.14 -20.02 25.08
C PRO A 105 -2.22 -21.09 24.46
N PHE A 106 -2.04 -22.24 25.14
CA PHE A 106 -1.26 -23.38 24.60
C PHE A 106 -2.09 -24.42 23.82
N LYS A 107 -3.42 -24.29 23.77
CA LYS A 107 -4.32 -25.39 23.33
C LYS A 107 -4.70 -25.42 21.85
N HIS A 108 -4.51 -24.33 21.10
CA HIS A 108 -4.91 -24.26 19.69
C HIS A 108 -3.70 -23.83 18.84
N GLY A 109 -3.32 -24.63 17.85
CA GLY A 109 -2.22 -24.31 16.92
C GLY A 109 -1.19 -25.42 16.65
N PHE A 110 -1.18 -26.52 17.41
CA PHE A 110 -0.20 -27.62 17.25
C PHE A 110 -0.64 -28.76 16.31
N LYS A 111 -1.74 -28.63 15.58
CA LYS A 111 -2.15 -29.63 14.58
C LYS A 111 -2.29 -28.96 13.21
N VAL A 112 -1.41 -29.37 12.29
CA VAL A 112 -1.59 -29.29 10.83
C VAL A 112 -2.31 -30.55 10.39
#